data_AF-A0A944IYN6-F1
#
_entry.id   AF-A0A944IYN6-F1
#
_cell.length_a   1.000
_cell.length_b   1.000
_cell.length_c   1.000
_cell.angle_alpha   90.00
_cell.angle_beta   90.00
_cell.angle_gamma   90.00
#
_symmetry.space_group_name_H-M   'P 1'
#
loop_
_entity.id
_entity.type
_entity.pdbx_description
1 polymer ?
#
loop_
_entity_poly.entity_id
_entity_poly.type
_entity_poly.pdbx_seq_one_letter_code
_entity_poly.pdbx_strand_id
1 'polypeptide(L)'
;MQASTPEELIGAGPTGGRQTSLDGHAAYLTARFNEGCTSADRLHRELAERGLTDSERTVRRFVHRLRDNAAPTARPPVPKVREVTTLILTHPDNRPEAGRVLLKELRDGCRALDDACELIARFASILVNRRGREDLEQWTADAEAGASPELRGFATGLRKDWEAVMAGLTLHWNSGPVEGHVNRIKMLKRQMFGRAKPGLLRKRVLLAR
;
A
#
# COMPACT_ATOMS: atom_id res chain seq x y z
N MET A 1 -25.45 -0.47 -1.04
CA MET A 1 -26.57 0.34 -1.59
C MET A 1 -26.47 1.71 -0.95
N GLN A 2 -26.01 2.69 -1.72
CA GLN A 2 -25.92 4.08 -1.29
C GLN A 2 -27.24 4.76 -1.65
N ALA A 3 -27.82 5.48 -0.70
CA ALA A 3 -28.99 6.30 -0.94
C ALA A 3 -28.55 7.63 -1.58
N SER A 4 -28.96 7.89 -2.82
CA SER A 4 -28.60 9.08 -3.60
C SER A 4 -29.68 10.17 -3.59
N THR A 5 -30.83 9.93 -2.94
CA THR A 5 -31.90 10.92 -2.81
C THR A 5 -32.45 11.04 -1.38
N PRO A 6 -33.02 12.22 -1.01
CA PRO A 6 -33.54 12.48 0.33
C PRO A 6 -34.65 11.52 0.78
N GLU A 7 -35.38 10.95 -0.16
CA GLU A 7 -36.48 10.00 0.07
C GLU A 7 -35.98 8.64 0.55
N GLU A 8 -34.78 8.21 0.15
CA GLU A 8 -34.20 6.93 0.57
C GLU A 8 -33.74 6.94 2.04
N LEU A 9 -33.44 8.12 2.60
CA LEU A 9 -33.16 8.30 4.03
C LEU A 9 -34.41 8.26 4.91
N ILE A 10 -35.60 8.45 4.32
CA ILE A 10 -36.89 8.51 5.04
C ILE A 10 -37.51 7.11 5.24
N GLY A 11 -36.97 6.06 4.59
CA GLY A 11 -37.56 4.71 4.63
C GLY A 11 -36.83 3.61 5.41
N ALA A 12 -35.53 3.73 5.69
CA ALA A 12 -34.69 2.57 6.06
C ALA A 12 -34.33 2.47 7.56
N GLY A 13 -35.33 2.49 8.45
CA GLY A 13 -35.16 2.20 9.88
C GLY A 13 -36.03 1.01 10.35
N PRO A 14 -35.69 0.32 11.46
CA PRO A 14 -36.38 -0.91 11.90
C PRO A 14 -37.83 -0.71 12.37
N THR A 15 -38.33 0.53 12.31
CA THR A 15 -39.71 0.89 12.60
C THR A 15 -40.27 1.57 11.34
N GLY A 16 -41.04 0.82 10.57
CA GLY A 16 -41.52 1.22 9.25
C GLY A 16 -42.25 2.56 9.22
N GLY A 17 -42.07 3.27 8.10
CA GLY A 17 -43.10 4.01 7.38
C GLY A 17 -44.00 4.96 8.18
N ARG A 18 -43.48 5.66 9.19
CA ARG A 18 -44.25 6.71 9.87
C ARG A 18 -43.76 8.06 9.38
N GLN A 19 -44.58 8.73 8.56
CA GLN A 19 -44.33 10.11 8.14
C GLN A 19 -44.02 10.95 9.37
N THR A 20 -42.80 11.45 9.46
CA THR A 20 -42.43 12.37 10.53
C THR A 20 -42.77 13.78 10.08
N SER A 21 -43.16 14.64 11.01
CA SER A 21 -43.38 16.07 10.76
C SER A 21 -42.16 16.78 10.13
N LEU A 22 -40.98 16.17 10.24
CA LEU A 22 -39.74 16.62 9.60
C LEU A 22 -39.63 16.26 8.11
N ASP A 23 -40.47 15.37 7.59
CA ASP A 23 -40.39 14.92 6.19
C ASP A 23 -40.70 16.09 5.23
N GLY A 24 -41.59 17.00 5.61
CA GLY A 24 -41.88 18.24 4.86
C GLY A 24 -40.72 19.26 4.86
N HIS A 25 -39.76 19.11 5.78
CA HIS A 25 -38.61 20.01 5.93
C HIS A 25 -37.26 19.34 5.65
N ALA A 26 -37.26 18.06 5.27
CA ALA A 26 -36.05 17.27 5.03
C ALA A 26 -35.18 17.86 3.90
N ALA A 27 -35.80 18.34 2.82
CA ALA A 27 -35.10 18.98 1.71
C ALA A 27 -34.37 20.27 2.15
N TYR A 28 -35.02 21.07 2.99
CA TYR A 28 -34.42 22.30 3.51
C TYR A 28 -33.28 22.02 4.49
N LEU A 29 -33.45 21.07 5.41
CA LEU A 29 -32.41 20.68 6.35
C LEU A 29 -31.16 20.16 5.64
N THR A 30 -31.35 19.38 4.58
CA THR A 30 -30.24 18.84 3.76
C THR A 30 -29.51 19.97 3.01
N ALA A 31 -30.25 20.92 2.41
CA ALA A 31 -29.66 22.08 1.75
C ALA A 31 -28.83 22.94 2.72
N ARG A 32 -29.38 23.27 3.89
CA ARG A 32 -28.68 24.07 4.92
C ARG A 32 -27.47 23.34 5.51
N PHE A 33 -27.55 22.02 5.64
CA PHE A 33 -26.42 21.19 6.07
C PHE A 33 -25.28 21.24 5.03
N ASN A 34 -25.61 21.16 3.74
CA ASN A 34 -24.64 21.27 2.64
C ASN A 34 -24.06 22.69 2.50
N GLU A 35 -24.80 23.72 2.88
CA GLU A 35 -24.32 25.10 3.02
C GLU A 35 -23.40 25.31 4.25
N GLY A 36 -23.12 24.25 5.03
CA GLY A 36 -22.20 24.28 6.17
C GLY A 36 -22.87 24.63 7.51
N CYS A 37 -24.20 24.80 7.56
CA CYS A 37 -24.91 25.01 8.83
C CYS A 37 -25.13 23.67 9.54
N THR A 38 -24.16 23.28 10.37
CA THR A 38 -24.18 21.99 11.10
C THR A 38 -24.72 22.10 12.54
N SER A 39 -25.13 23.28 12.99
CA SER A 39 -25.68 23.50 14.33
C SER A 39 -27.18 23.19 14.37
N ALA A 40 -27.56 22.16 15.13
CA ALA A 40 -28.94 21.72 15.23
C ALA A 40 -29.87 22.77 15.90
N ASP A 41 -29.33 23.57 16.82
CA ASP A 41 -30.08 24.58 17.55
C ASP A 41 -30.43 25.77 16.62
N ARG A 42 -29.52 26.09 15.70
CA ARG A 42 -29.74 27.08 14.65
C ARG A 42 -30.79 26.59 13.65
N LEU A 43 -30.68 25.33 13.22
CA LEU A 43 -31.64 24.71 12.30
C LEU A 43 -33.03 24.59 12.94
N HIS A 44 -33.13 24.31 14.24
CA HIS A 44 -34.40 24.26 14.95
C HIS A 44 -35.08 25.62 15.02
N ARG A 45 -34.34 26.70 15.28
CA ARG A 45 -34.86 28.07 15.26
C ARG A 45 -35.34 28.49 13.86
N GLU A 46 -34.57 28.19 12.82
CA GLU A 46 -34.93 28.46 11.43
C GLU A 46 -36.19 27.66 11.00
N LEU A 47 -36.40 26.47 11.58
CA LEU A 47 -37.62 25.68 11.35
C LEU A 47 -38.82 26.17 12.17
N ALA A 48 -38.60 26.64 13.41
CA ALA A 48 -39.65 27.22 14.24
C ALA A 48 -40.25 28.48 13.61
N GLU A 49 -39.42 29.34 12.99
CA GLU A 49 -39.85 30.51 12.20
C GLU A 49 -40.68 30.13 10.97
N ARG A 50 -40.54 28.89 10.49
CA ARG A 50 -41.27 28.32 9.35
C ARG A 50 -42.50 27.51 9.75
N GLY A 51 -42.88 27.57 11.04
CA GLY A 51 -44.09 26.94 11.56
C GLY A 51 -43.89 25.51 12.07
N LEU A 52 -42.66 25.06 12.29
CA LEU A 52 -42.40 23.75 12.88
C LEU A 52 -42.58 23.78 14.41
N THR A 53 -43.49 22.94 14.93
CA THR A 53 -43.81 22.88 16.37
C THR A 53 -43.03 21.80 17.12
N ASP A 54 -42.16 21.05 16.44
CA ASP A 54 -41.45 19.92 17.05
C ASP A 54 -40.32 20.33 17.98
N SER A 55 -39.95 19.37 18.84
CA SER A 55 -38.82 19.49 19.75
C SER A 55 -37.49 19.56 19.01
N GLU A 56 -36.59 20.43 19.49
CA GLU A 56 -35.18 20.53 19.10
C GLU A 56 -34.46 19.17 19.10
N ARG A 57 -34.86 18.24 19.98
CA ARG A 57 -34.31 16.89 20.07
C ARG A 57 -34.53 16.08 18.79
N THR A 58 -35.64 16.30 18.09
CA THR A 58 -35.99 15.62 16.83
C THR A 58 -35.09 16.13 15.70
N VAL A 59 -34.87 17.45 15.63
CA VAL A 59 -33.93 18.09 14.68
C VAL A 59 -32.50 17.62 14.93
N ARG A 60 -32.05 17.60 16.20
CA ARG A 60 -30.74 17.06 16.59
C ARG A 60 -30.54 15.62 16.12
N ARG A 61 -31.54 14.75 16.28
CA ARG A 61 -31.49 13.35 15.82
C ARG A 61 -31.40 13.24 14.30
N PHE A 62 -32.07 14.12 13.56
CA PHE A 62 -32.01 14.16 12.09
C PHE A 62 -30.63 14.66 11.60
N VAL A 63 -30.12 15.74 12.18
CA VAL A 63 -28.78 16.27 11.87
C VAL A 63 -27.68 15.26 12.22
N HIS A 64 -27.82 14.50 13.30
CA HIS A 64 -26.89 13.42 13.63
C HIS A 64 -26.89 12.34 12.55
N ARG A 65 -28.06 11.88 12.09
CA ARG A 65 -28.16 10.93 10.98
C ARG A 65 -27.56 11.48 9.68
N LEU A 66 -27.77 12.76 9.38
CA LEU A 66 -27.12 13.41 8.23
C LEU A 66 -25.60 13.42 8.38
N ARG A 67 -25.06 13.70 9.57
CA ARG A 67 -23.61 13.61 9.82
C ARG A 67 -23.06 12.20 9.69
N ASP A 68 -23.77 11.19 10.17
CA ASP A 68 -23.34 9.79 10.05
C ASP A 68 -23.30 9.34 8.58
N ASN A 69 -24.24 9.82 7.76
CA ASN A 69 -24.31 9.50 6.32
C ASN A 69 -23.45 10.42 5.44
N ALA A 70 -23.16 11.65 5.88
CA ALA A 70 -22.29 12.61 5.21
C ALA A 70 -20.84 12.56 5.72
N ALA A 71 -20.54 11.67 6.68
CA ALA A 71 -19.17 11.41 7.10
C ALA A 71 -18.36 11.08 5.84
N PRO A 72 -17.25 11.80 5.59
CA PRO A 72 -16.53 11.67 4.34
C PRO A 72 -16.15 10.20 4.17
N THR A 73 -16.42 9.68 2.97
CA THR A 73 -15.94 8.40 2.49
C THR A 73 -14.55 8.17 3.05
N ALA A 74 -14.41 7.10 3.86
CA ALA A 74 -13.18 6.78 4.55
C ALA A 74 -12.02 6.99 3.58
N ARG A 75 -11.13 7.94 3.91
CA ARG A 75 -9.94 8.23 3.10
C ARG A 75 -9.32 6.88 2.73
N PRO A 76 -9.07 6.60 1.43
CA PRO A 76 -8.59 5.29 1.03
C PRO A 76 -7.37 4.96 1.90
N PRO A 77 -7.33 3.74 2.47
CA PRO A 77 -6.28 3.39 3.41
C PRO A 77 -4.93 3.63 2.74
N VAL A 78 -4.05 4.38 3.42
CA VAL A 78 -2.69 4.60 2.95
C VAL A 78 -2.04 3.23 2.77
N PRO A 79 -1.47 2.94 1.58
CA PRO A 79 -0.88 1.64 1.33
C PRO A 79 0.28 1.39 2.28
N LYS A 80 0.44 0.14 2.72
CA LYS A 80 1.54 -0.20 3.63
C LYS A 80 2.86 -0.18 2.85
N VAL A 81 3.95 0.22 3.52
CA VAL A 81 5.30 0.22 2.94
C VAL A 81 5.66 -1.13 2.29
N ARG A 82 5.32 -2.24 2.97
CA ARG A 82 5.55 -3.59 2.45
C ARG A 82 4.78 -3.87 1.15
N GLU A 83 3.55 -3.39 1.03
CA GLU A 83 2.71 -3.58 -0.16
C GLU A 83 3.35 -2.85 -1.34
N VAL A 84 3.73 -1.58 -1.15
CA VAL A 84 4.40 -0.78 -2.18
C VAL A 84 5.74 -1.39 -2.58
N THR A 85 6.57 -1.78 -1.60
CA THR A 85 7.88 -2.39 -1.87
C THR A 85 7.74 -3.72 -2.63
N THR A 86 6.76 -4.54 -2.25
CA THR A 86 6.47 -5.79 -2.96
C THR A 86 6.05 -5.50 -4.40
N LEU A 87 5.19 -4.50 -4.63
CA LEU A 87 4.77 -4.10 -5.98
C LEU A 87 5.95 -3.63 -6.83
N ILE A 88 6.84 -2.80 -6.29
CA ILE A 88 8.05 -2.32 -6.98
C ILE A 88 8.94 -3.49 -7.40
N LEU A 89 9.17 -4.45 -6.51
CA LEU A 89 10.05 -5.60 -6.76
C LEU A 89 9.40 -6.73 -7.56
N THR A 90 8.09 -6.69 -7.78
CA THR A 90 7.37 -7.68 -8.59
C THR A 90 7.57 -7.40 -10.07
N HIS A 91 7.85 -8.45 -10.85
CA HIS A 91 7.99 -8.36 -12.30
C HIS A 91 6.74 -7.68 -12.92
N PRO A 92 6.89 -6.72 -13.84
CA PRO A 92 5.77 -5.97 -14.41
C PRO A 92 4.62 -6.85 -14.93
N ASP A 93 4.97 -7.98 -15.57
CA ASP A 93 3.99 -8.92 -16.13
C ASP A 93 3.15 -9.64 -15.08
N ASN A 94 3.69 -9.81 -13.87
CA ASN A 94 3.03 -10.51 -12.76
C ASN A 94 2.34 -9.56 -11.78
N ARG A 95 2.35 -8.26 -12.06
CA ARG A 95 1.74 -7.25 -11.17
C ARG A 95 0.22 -7.22 -11.37
N PRO A 96 -0.59 -7.38 -10.30
CA PRO A 96 -2.04 -7.22 -10.38
C PRO A 96 -2.44 -5.82 -10.89
N GLU A 97 -3.55 -5.72 -11.61
CA GLU A 97 -4.00 -4.46 -12.21
C GLU A 97 -4.18 -3.33 -11.18
N ALA A 98 -4.83 -3.63 -10.05
CA ALA A 98 -4.96 -2.68 -8.94
C ALA A 98 -3.60 -2.19 -8.41
N GLY A 99 -2.58 -3.05 -8.41
CA GLY A 99 -1.23 -2.69 -8.01
C GLY A 99 -0.49 -1.83 -9.05
N ARG A 100 -0.81 -1.98 -10.35
CA ARG A 100 -0.28 -1.13 -11.42
C ARG A 100 -0.84 0.29 -11.30
N VAL A 101 -2.15 0.41 -11.11
CA VAL A 101 -2.82 1.71 -10.89
C VAL A 101 -2.24 2.41 -9.67
N LEU A 102 -2.19 1.71 -8.53
CA LEU A 102 -1.65 2.28 -7.30
C LEU A 102 -0.19 2.75 -7.46
N LEU A 103 0.67 1.92 -8.06
CA LEU A 103 2.07 2.31 -8.25
C LEU A 103 2.21 3.52 -9.18
N LYS A 104 1.36 3.61 -10.22
CA LYS A 104 1.34 4.77 -11.11
C LYS A 104 0.97 6.04 -10.34
N GLU A 105 -0.11 6.02 -9.56
CA GLU A 105 -0.53 7.16 -8.73
C GLU A 105 0.57 7.61 -7.76
N LEU A 106 1.26 6.65 -7.13
CA LEU A 106 2.36 6.95 -6.21
C LEU A 106 3.57 7.57 -6.91
N ARG A 107 3.91 7.10 -8.13
CA ARG A 107 5.00 7.66 -8.94
C ARG A 107 4.66 9.08 -9.42
N ASP A 108 3.44 9.29 -9.91
CA ASP A 108 2.96 10.61 -10.36
C ASP A 108 2.96 11.63 -9.20
N GLY A 109 2.70 11.19 -7.97
CA GLY A 109 2.67 12.05 -6.78
C GLY A 109 4.03 12.32 -6.13
N CYS A 110 5.09 11.59 -6.48
CA CYS A 110 6.40 11.72 -5.83
C CYS A 110 7.55 11.41 -6.80
N ARG A 111 8.20 12.47 -7.30
CA ARG A 111 9.36 12.34 -8.20
C ARG A 111 10.48 11.49 -7.62
N ALA A 112 10.79 11.63 -6.33
CA ALA A 112 11.84 10.82 -5.70
C ALA A 112 11.53 9.31 -5.71
N LEU A 113 10.24 8.95 -5.61
CA LEU A 113 9.80 7.56 -5.73
C LEU A 113 9.84 7.08 -7.18
N ASP A 114 9.45 7.94 -8.12
CA ASP A 114 9.53 7.67 -9.55
C ASP A 114 10.95 7.34 -10.01
N ASP A 115 11.91 8.22 -9.67
CA ASP A 115 13.34 8.05 -9.95
C ASP A 115 13.87 6.73 -9.35
N ALA A 116 13.48 6.42 -8.10
CA ALA A 116 13.87 5.17 -7.45
C ALA A 116 13.27 3.93 -8.13
N CYS A 117 12.01 3.98 -8.54
CA CYS A 117 11.35 2.89 -9.25
C CYS A 117 12.02 2.63 -10.60
N GLU A 118 12.42 3.68 -11.32
CA GLU A 118 13.14 3.55 -12.58
C GLU A 118 14.50 2.88 -12.37
N LEU A 119 15.30 3.36 -11.42
CA LEU A 119 16.60 2.75 -11.11
C LEU A 119 16.46 1.29 -10.69
N ILE A 120 15.49 0.95 -9.83
CA ILE A 120 15.26 -0.45 -9.40
C ILE A 120 14.86 -1.32 -10.60
N ALA A 121 13.96 -0.85 -11.47
CA ALA A 121 13.52 -1.59 -12.64
C ALA A 121 14.68 -1.83 -13.64
N ARG A 122 15.50 -0.80 -13.88
CA ARG A 122 16.71 -0.92 -14.72
C ARG A 122 17.69 -1.93 -14.12
N PHE A 123 17.95 -1.88 -12.82
CA PHE A 123 18.82 -2.84 -12.14
C PHE A 123 18.30 -4.26 -12.26
N ALA A 124 17.01 -4.49 -12.00
CA ALA A 124 16.38 -5.80 -12.15
C ALA A 124 16.53 -6.35 -13.57
N SER A 125 16.36 -5.51 -14.60
CA SER A 125 16.59 -5.88 -16.00
C SER A 125 18.05 -6.31 -16.25
N ILE A 126 19.03 -5.61 -15.67
CA ILE A 126 20.45 -5.98 -15.75
C ILE A 126 20.69 -7.35 -15.12
N LEU A 127 20.13 -7.60 -13.93
CA LEU A 127 20.27 -8.88 -13.22
C LEU A 127 19.64 -10.04 -14.00
N VAL A 128 18.42 -9.86 -14.50
CA VAL A 128 17.66 -10.90 -15.23
C VAL A 128 18.32 -11.25 -16.56
N ASN A 129 18.74 -10.22 -17.30
CA ASN A 129 19.32 -10.38 -18.64
C ASN A 129 20.86 -10.52 -18.63
N ARG A 130 21.49 -10.50 -17.45
CA ARG A 130 22.95 -10.67 -17.30
C ARG A 130 23.76 -9.63 -18.10
N ARG A 131 23.26 -8.40 -18.19
CA ARG A 131 23.87 -7.29 -18.98
C ARG A 131 24.91 -6.48 -18.20
N GLY A 132 25.71 -7.16 -17.38
CA GLY A 132 26.67 -6.50 -16.47
C GLY A 132 27.70 -5.63 -17.19
N ARG A 133 28.22 -6.08 -18.34
CA ARG A 133 29.29 -5.38 -19.08
C ARG A 133 28.86 -4.05 -19.71
N GLU A 134 27.60 -3.93 -20.10
CA GLU A 134 27.13 -2.79 -20.90
C GLU A 134 26.38 -1.78 -20.03
N ASP A 135 25.54 -2.27 -19.12
CA ASP A 135 24.55 -1.42 -18.46
C ASP A 135 24.86 -1.15 -16.98
N LEU A 136 25.65 -2.01 -16.32
CA LEU A 136 25.85 -1.90 -14.87
C LEU A 136 26.67 -0.65 -14.50
N GLU A 137 27.67 -0.31 -15.31
CA GLU A 137 28.51 0.87 -15.06
C GLU A 137 27.69 2.16 -15.15
N GLN A 138 26.90 2.31 -16.23
CA GLN A 138 26.01 3.45 -16.38
C GLN A 138 24.96 3.50 -15.28
N TRP A 139 24.35 2.36 -14.94
CA TRP A 139 23.39 2.29 -13.84
C TRP A 139 24.00 2.71 -12.50
N THR A 140 25.23 2.28 -12.22
CA THR A 140 25.92 2.61 -10.96
C THR A 140 26.22 4.10 -10.90
N ALA A 141 26.68 4.70 -12.01
CA ALA A 141 26.90 6.14 -12.10
C ALA A 141 25.60 6.96 -11.91
N ASP A 142 24.51 6.54 -12.54
CA ASP A 142 23.20 7.19 -12.38
C ASP A 142 22.69 7.08 -10.93
N ALA A 143 22.86 5.91 -10.29
CA ALA A 143 22.49 5.70 -8.90
C ALA A 143 23.34 6.53 -7.93
N GLU A 144 24.64 6.70 -8.21
CA GLU A 144 25.57 7.56 -7.45
C GLU A 144 25.22 9.05 -7.58
N ALA A 145 24.79 9.50 -8.76
CA ALA A 145 24.36 10.87 -9.01
C ALA A 145 22.92 11.16 -8.52
N GLY A 146 22.14 10.12 -8.27
CA GLY A 146 20.73 10.21 -7.91
C GLY A 146 20.46 10.84 -6.53
N ALA A 147 19.17 11.13 -6.29
CA ALA A 147 18.72 11.80 -5.07
C ALA A 147 18.60 10.88 -3.84
N SER A 148 18.41 9.56 -4.03
CA SER A 148 18.23 8.61 -2.93
C SER A 148 19.58 8.26 -2.25
N PRO A 149 19.75 8.60 -0.95
CA PRO A 149 20.94 8.21 -0.21
C PRO A 149 21.14 6.69 -0.13
N GLU A 150 20.05 5.91 -0.06
CA GLU A 150 20.07 4.47 0.05
C GLU A 150 20.58 3.81 -1.25
N LEU A 151 20.09 4.27 -2.40
CA LEU A 151 20.56 3.78 -3.71
C LEU A 151 22.01 4.19 -3.97
N ARG A 152 22.41 5.40 -3.58
CA ARG A 152 23.83 5.83 -3.63
C ARG A 152 24.72 4.93 -2.79
N GLY A 153 24.31 4.63 -1.55
CA GLY A 153 25.05 3.75 -0.65
C GLY A 153 25.17 2.34 -1.20
N PHE A 154 24.09 1.82 -1.81
CA PHE A 154 24.09 0.52 -2.48
C PHE A 154 25.04 0.49 -3.69
N ALA A 155 24.98 1.50 -4.57
CA ALA A 155 25.88 1.64 -5.72
C ALA A 155 27.36 1.72 -5.30
N THR A 156 27.65 2.52 -4.27
CA THR A 156 28.98 2.60 -3.66
C THR A 156 29.44 1.24 -3.11
N GLY A 157 28.51 0.46 -2.55
CA GLY A 157 28.77 -0.91 -2.11
C GLY A 157 29.17 -1.83 -3.27
N LEU A 158 28.47 -1.76 -4.41
CA LEU A 158 28.81 -2.55 -5.59
C LEU A 158 30.22 -2.26 -6.11
N ARG A 159 30.66 -0.98 -6.08
CA ARG A 159 32.01 -0.59 -6.49
C ARG A 159 33.11 -1.30 -5.69
N LYS A 160 32.88 -1.59 -4.40
CA LYS A 160 33.87 -2.26 -3.55
C LYS A 160 34.17 -3.69 -4.00
N ASP A 161 33.15 -4.36 -4.52
CA ASP A 161 33.22 -5.75 -4.99
C ASP A 161 33.02 -5.83 -6.52
N TRP A 162 33.44 -4.80 -7.26
CA TRP A 162 33.09 -4.61 -8.67
C TRP A 162 33.39 -5.83 -9.55
N GLU A 163 34.61 -6.38 -9.45
CA GLU A 163 35.02 -7.56 -10.20
C GLU A 163 34.12 -8.77 -9.91
N ALA A 164 33.73 -8.96 -8.64
CA ALA A 164 32.86 -10.07 -8.25
C ALA A 164 31.43 -9.88 -8.75
N VAL A 165 30.89 -8.65 -8.67
CA VAL A 165 29.56 -8.32 -9.19
C VAL A 165 29.52 -8.51 -10.72
N MET A 166 30.53 -7.99 -11.42
CA MET A 166 30.68 -8.14 -12.87
C MET A 166 30.81 -9.60 -13.28
N ALA A 167 31.62 -10.39 -12.56
CA ALA A 167 31.74 -11.83 -12.80
C ALA A 167 30.41 -12.56 -12.59
N GLY A 168 29.66 -12.21 -11.54
CA GLY A 168 28.35 -12.79 -11.25
C GLY A 168 27.30 -12.52 -12.33
N LEU A 169 27.41 -11.41 -13.05
CA LEU A 169 26.53 -11.06 -14.15
C LEU A 169 27.00 -11.56 -15.51
N THR A 170 28.29 -11.82 -15.69
CA THR A 170 28.84 -12.12 -17.03
C THR A 170 29.22 -13.59 -17.22
N LEU A 171 29.53 -14.30 -16.14
CA LEU A 171 29.85 -15.72 -16.19
C LEU A 171 28.57 -16.57 -16.12
N HIS A 172 28.65 -17.78 -16.66
CA HIS A 172 27.58 -18.78 -16.54
C HIS A 172 27.54 -19.43 -15.13
N TRP A 173 28.65 -19.34 -14.39
CA TRP A 173 28.77 -19.85 -13.03
C TRP A 173 27.89 -19.06 -12.06
N ASN A 174 27.30 -19.76 -11.10
CA ASN A 174 26.52 -19.17 -10.02
C ASN A 174 26.74 -19.95 -8.72
N SER A 175 26.52 -19.29 -7.58
CA SER A 175 26.68 -19.90 -6.25
C SER A 175 25.51 -20.80 -5.84
N GLY A 176 24.47 -20.95 -6.65
CA GLY A 176 23.24 -21.66 -6.30
C GLY A 176 23.47 -23.10 -5.81
N PRO A 177 24.20 -23.96 -6.56
CA PRO A 177 24.51 -25.32 -6.10
C PRO A 177 25.30 -25.35 -4.79
N VAL A 178 26.26 -24.44 -4.63
CA VAL A 178 27.09 -24.34 -3.41
C VAL A 178 26.24 -23.90 -2.22
N GLU A 179 25.40 -22.88 -2.39
CA GLU A 179 24.46 -22.40 -1.40
C GLU A 179 23.44 -23.48 -1.00
N GLY A 180 22.95 -24.25 -1.97
CA GLY A 180 22.09 -25.40 -1.72
C GLY A 180 22.75 -26.42 -0.79
N HIS A 181 24.00 -26.79 -1.07
CA HIS A 181 24.78 -27.67 -0.20
C HIS A 181 25.00 -27.06 1.19
N VAL A 182 25.36 -25.78 1.28
CA VAL A 182 25.55 -25.07 2.54
C VAL A 182 24.25 -25.06 3.36
N ASN A 183 23.11 -24.79 2.72
CA ASN A 183 21.80 -24.79 3.38
C ASN A 183 21.42 -26.17 3.89
N ARG A 184 21.67 -27.23 3.10
CA ARG A 184 21.46 -28.62 3.52
C ARG A 184 22.33 -28.97 4.73
N ILE A 185 23.60 -28.58 4.73
CA ILE A 185 24.51 -28.82 5.87
C ILE A 185 24.03 -28.04 7.10
N LYS A 186 23.64 -26.77 6.95
CA LYS A 186 23.07 -25.95 8.02
C LYS A 186 21.81 -26.59 8.60
N MET A 187 20.92 -27.11 7.76
CA MET A 187 19.71 -27.83 8.19
C MET A 187 20.05 -29.08 9.01
N LEU A 188 20.94 -29.94 8.52
CA LEU A 188 21.39 -31.14 9.24
C LEU A 188 22.03 -30.79 10.59
N LYS A 189 22.82 -29.72 10.64
CA LYS A 189 23.39 -29.21 11.90
C LYS A 189 22.31 -28.68 12.85
N ARG A 190 21.27 -27.99 12.34
CA ARG A 190 20.13 -27.48 13.12
C ARG A 190 19.27 -28.61 13.69
N GLN A 191 19.03 -29.69 12.93
CA GLN A 191 18.37 -30.90 13.43
C GLN A 191 19.09 -31.55 14.62
N MET A 192 20.38 -31.26 14.77
CA MET A 192 21.22 -31.75 15.88
C MET A 192 21.47 -30.67 16.94
N PHE A 193 20.68 -29.59 16.96
CA PHE A 193 20.81 -28.48 17.89
C PHE A 193 22.23 -27.87 17.89
N GLY A 194 22.92 -27.89 16.76
CA GLY A 194 24.28 -27.37 16.63
C GLY A 194 25.39 -28.26 17.20
N ARG A 195 25.06 -29.41 17.81
CA ARG A 195 26.01 -30.26 18.55
C ARG A 195 26.77 -31.27 17.68
N ALA A 196 26.63 -31.19 16.36
CA ALA A 196 27.31 -32.07 15.43
C ALA A 196 28.79 -31.69 15.27
N LYS A 197 29.71 -32.45 15.89
CA LYS A 197 31.16 -32.35 15.60
C LYS A 197 31.43 -32.73 14.13
N PRO A 198 32.52 -32.24 13.49
CA PRO A 198 32.76 -32.44 12.06
C PRO A 198 32.64 -33.88 11.56
N GLY A 199 33.16 -34.86 12.30
CA GLY A 199 33.05 -36.28 11.93
C GLY A 199 31.61 -36.80 11.91
N LEU A 200 30.79 -36.39 12.88
CA LEU A 200 29.38 -36.76 12.95
C LEU A 200 28.55 -36.05 11.87
N LEU A 201 28.85 -34.77 11.62
CA LEU A 201 28.22 -34.00 10.55
C LEU A 201 28.53 -34.62 9.18
N ARG A 202 29.79 -35.01 8.92
CA ARG A 202 30.20 -35.71 7.70
C ARG A 202 29.41 -37.01 7.52
N LYS A 203 29.31 -37.84 8.56
CA LYS A 203 28.51 -39.08 8.52
C LYS A 203 27.05 -38.79 8.16
N ARG A 204 26.42 -37.78 8.78
CA ARG A 204 25.03 -37.43 8.45
C ARG A 204 24.84 -36.87 7.05
N VAL A 205 25.77 -36.08 6.54
CA VAL A 205 25.70 -35.55 5.16
C VAL A 205 25.78 -36.68 4.14
N LEU A 206 26.63 -37.68 4.38
CA LEU A 206 26.79 -38.85 3.51
C LEU A 206 25.61 -39.83 3.59
N LEU A 207 24.97 -39.94 4.76
CA LEU A 207 23.87 -40.88 5.01
C LEU A 207 22.47 -40.29 4.73
N ALA A 208 22.30 -38.99 4.84
CA ALA A 208 21.10 -38.33 4.32
C ALA A 208 21.19 -38.39 2.79
N ARG A 209 20.27 -39.08 2.11
CA ARG A 209 20.05 -38.90 0.67
C ARG A 209 18.80 -38.06 0.50
#